data_AF-F9UK16-F1
#
_entry.id   AF-F9UK16-F1
#
_cell.length_a   1.000
_cell.length_b   1.000
_cell.length_c   1.000
_cell.angle_alpha   90.00
_cell.angle_beta   90.00
_cell.angle_gamma   90.00
#
_symmetry.space_group_name_H-M   'P 1'
#
loop_
_entity.id
_entity.type
_entity.pdbx_description
1 polymer ?
#
loop_
_entity_poly.entity_id
_entity_poly.type
_entity_poly.pdbx_seq_one_letter_code
_entity_poly.pdbx_strand_id
1 'polypeptide(L)'
;MLIRDGAIWFFNNNSSLKAYSYGSNVKLNKLLYLTHLMFYAIYNEKLFVNADFIKFKFGPINQYVRINFNNLKQIAFIQRKPIILLTWEQKIIFYIINYVYGALNYKELSKITHLHNLYRITKFNETLNIKNISNHLILHFNQLFKLYKNMDFLHEKYIRFDNVILYYNDQNLSKQEITYIKLKYQLDHKYDEFEKLKILKVHKVNNEIVWT
;
A
#
# COMPACT_ATOMS: atom_id res chain seq x y z
N MET A 1 5.55 17.66 2.46
CA MET A 1 4.08 17.70 2.23
C MET A 1 3.33 17.43 3.55
N LEU A 2 2.01 17.65 3.63
CA LEU A 2 1.24 17.31 4.83
C LEU A 2 0.73 15.86 4.77
N ILE A 3 0.54 15.23 5.92
CA ILE A 3 0.03 13.85 5.95
C ILE A 3 -1.39 13.71 5.39
N ARG A 4 -2.23 14.74 5.53
CA ARG A 4 -3.57 14.79 4.93
C ARG A 4 -3.53 14.63 3.41
N ASP A 5 -2.49 15.19 2.77
CA ASP A 5 -2.33 15.18 1.31
C ASP A 5 -2.02 13.75 0.85
N GLY A 6 -1.16 13.05 1.59
CA GLY A 6 -0.89 11.63 1.36
C GLY A 6 -2.12 10.76 1.61
N ALA A 7 -2.92 11.09 2.62
CA ALA A 7 -4.15 10.36 2.92
C ALA A 7 -5.16 10.46 1.77
N ILE A 8 -5.39 11.67 1.25
CA ILE A 8 -6.25 11.93 0.09
C ILE A 8 -5.75 11.17 -1.14
N TRP A 9 -4.44 11.16 -1.38
CA TRP A 9 -3.86 10.38 -2.48
C TRP A 9 -4.22 8.90 -2.38
N PHE A 10 -4.06 8.28 -1.20
CA PHE A 10 -4.40 6.87 -1.01
C PHE A 10 -5.89 6.59 -1.17
N PHE A 11 -6.79 7.47 -0.72
CA PHE A 11 -8.23 7.28 -0.97
C PHE A 11 -8.57 7.26 -2.47
N ASN A 12 -7.89 8.09 -3.25
CA ASN A 12 -8.14 8.17 -4.70
C ASN A 12 -7.50 7.00 -5.48
N ASN A 13 -6.39 6.44 -5.00
CA ASN A 13 -5.59 5.46 -5.74
C ASN A 13 -5.63 4.04 -5.17
N ASN A 14 -6.23 3.83 -3.99
CA ASN A 14 -6.37 2.50 -3.38
C ASN A 14 -7.85 2.14 -3.21
N SER A 15 -8.36 1.31 -4.12
CA SER A 15 -9.76 0.89 -4.14
C SER A 15 -10.19 0.16 -2.86
N SER A 16 -9.29 -0.55 -2.19
CA SER A 16 -9.62 -1.30 -0.97
C SER A 16 -9.89 -0.41 0.25
N LEU A 17 -9.53 0.87 0.20
CA LEU A 17 -9.88 1.84 1.25
C LEU A 17 -11.34 2.30 1.16
N LYS A 18 -12.04 2.01 0.05
CA LYS A 18 -13.44 2.36 -0.17
C LYS A 18 -14.43 1.59 0.70
N ALA A 19 -13.97 0.55 1.41
CA ALA A 19 -14.82 -0.18 2.37
C ALA A 19 -15.15 0.66 3.63
N TYR A 20 -14.44 1.77 3.86
CA TYR A 20 -14.70 2.75 4.93
C TYR A 20 -14.87 2.15 6.33
N SER A 21 -14.13 1.08 6.62
CA SER A 21 -14.20 0.36 7.89
C SER A 21 -13.08 0.79 8.86
N TYR A 22 -13.17 0.31 10.11
CA TYR A 22 -12.05 0.34 11.05
C TYR A 22 -10.77 -0.21 10.41
N GLY A 23 -10.88 -1.33 9.70
CA GLY A 23 -9.75 -1.93 8.97
C GLY A 23 -9.18 -1.01 7.88
N SER A 24 -10.03 -0.26 7.18
CA SER A 24 -9.60 0.74 6.19
C SER A 24 -8.82 1.88 6.84
N ASN A 25 -9.25 2.37 8.01
CA ASN A 25 -8.52 3.39 8.78
C ASN A 25 -7.15 2.87 9.25
N VAL A 26 -7.12 1.67 9.81
CA VAL A 26 -5.86 1.02 10.21
C VAL A 26 -4.95 0.88 8.99
N LYS A 27 -5.44 0.33 7.87
CA LYS A 27 -4.68 0.16 6.63
C LYS A 27 -4.10 1.48 6.11
N LEU A 28 -4.90 2.54 6.01
CA LEU A 28 -4.44 3.85 5.55
C LEU A 28 -3.24 4.35 6.36
N ASN A 29 -3.31 4.25 7.69
CA ASN A 29 -2.21 4.64 8.56
C ASN A 29 -0.91 3.87 8.25
N LYS A 30 -0.99 2.59 7.84
CA LYS A 30 0.20 1.76 7.56
C LYS A 30 0.78 2.12 6.21
N LEU A 31 -0.07 2.35 5.21
CA LEU A 31 0.38 2.82 3.90
C LEU A 31 1.10 4.17 4.03
N LEU A 32 0.55 5.10 4.81
CA LEU A 32 1.22 6.38 5.10
C LEU A 32 2.55 6.19 5.84
N TYR A 33 2.58 5.35 6.87
CA TYR A 33 3.81 5.03 7.60
C TYR A 33 4.88 4.43 6.67
N LEU A 34 4.53 3.45 5.85
CA LEU A 34 5.45 2.80 4.90
C LEU A 34 5.95 3.79 3.84
N THR A 35 5.10 4.68 3.35
CA THR A 35 5.47 5.78 2.43
C THR A 35 6.47 6.72 3.10
N HIS A 36 6.22 7.07 4.35
CA HIS A 36 7.12 7.94 5.12
C HIS A 36 8.48 7.29 5.35
N LEU A 37 8.51 6.00 5.71
CA LEU A 37 9.76 5.24 5.87
C LEU A 37 10.54 5.11 4.57
N MET A 38 9.86 4.77 3.47
CA MET A 38 10.52 4.60 2.18
C MET A 38 11.16 5.91 1.72
N PHE A 39 10.44 7.02 1.83
CA PHE A 39 10.98 8.34 1.51
C PHE A 39 12.19 8.69 2.38
N TYR A 40 12.10 8.47 3.70
CA TYR A 40 13.21 8.69 4.60
C TYR A 40 14.42 7.81 4.28
N ALA A 41 14.20 6.54 3.92
CA ALA A 41 15.28 5.61 3.57
C ALA A 41 16.05 6.01 2.28
N ILE A 42 15.40 6.73 1.37
CA ILE A 42 15.97 7.13 0.07
C ILE A 42 16.62 8.51 0.18
N TYR A 43 15.95 9.46 0.83
CA TYR A 43 16.33 10.88 0.83
C TYR A 43 16.87 11.36 2.18
N ASN A 44 16.82 10.54 3.23
CA ASN A 44 17.17 10.91 4.61
C ASN A 44 16.37 12.12 5.14
N GLU A 45 15.15 12.30 4.61
CA GLU A 45 14.27 13.43 4.93
C GLU A 45 12.86 12.95 5.30
N LYS A 46 12.15 13.75 6.10
CA LYS A 46 10.75 13.49 6.42
C LYS A 46 9.86 13.89 5.25
N LEU A 47 9.14 12.93 4.65
CA LEU A 47 8.12 13.23 3.64
C LEU A 47 7.00 14.13 4.19
N PHE A 48 6.50 13.77 5.36
CA PHE A 48 5.41 14.46 6.05
C PHE A 48 6.00 15.35 7.14
N VAL A 49 5.93 16.66 6.95
CA VAL A 49 6.56 17.64 7.84
C VAL A 49 5.88 17.71 9.22
N ASN A 50 4.62 17.29 9.30
CA ASN A 50 3.79 17.32 10.51
C ASN A 50 3.29 15.94 10.94
N ALA A 51 3.99 14.86 10.56
CA ALA A 51 3.59 13.52 10.94
C ALA A 51 4.52 12.93 11.99
N ASP A 52 3.94 12.70 13.16
CA ASP A 52 4.45 11.74 14.12
C ASP A 52 3.57 10.50 14.08
N PHE A 53 4.21 9.34 13.95
CA PHE A 53 3.55 8.06 14.08
C PHE A 53 3.79 7.53 15.48
N ILE A 54 2.74 7.10 16.16
CA ILE A 54 2.83 6.50 17.49
C ILE A 54 2.66 4.99 17.42
N LYS A 55 3.24 4.28 18.37
CA LYS A 55 3.06 2.83 18.51
C LYS A 55 1.65 2.56 19.02
N PHE A 56 0.93 1.72 18.28
CA PHE A 56 -0.43 1.33 18.64
C PHE A 56 -0.66 -0.17 18.45
N LYS A 57 -1.78 -0.69 18.97
CA LYS A 57 -2.07 -2.13 19.07
C LYS A 57 -1.90 -2.86 17.73
N PHE A 58 -2.44 -2.27 16.67
CA PHE A 58 -2.38 -2.83 15.32
C PHE A 58 -1.35 -2.14 14.46
N GLY A 59 -0.18 -1.80 14.98
CA GLY A 59 0.89 -1.14 14.22
C GLY A 59 0.85 0.39 14.31
N PRO A 60 1.78 1.09 13.63
CA PRO A 60 1.91 2.54 13.70
C PRO A 60 0.64 3.27 13.26
N ILE A 61 0.33 4.38 13.93
CA ILE A 61 -0.77 5.28 13.57
C ILE A 61 -0.33 6.73 13.68
N ASN A 62 -0.90 7.59 12.84
CA ASN A 62 -0.90 9.03 13.07
C ASN A 62 -2.27 9.43 13.63
N GLN A 63 -2.28 10.07 14.80
CA GLN A 63 -3.52 10.42 15.51
C GLN A 63 -4.45 11.32 14.67
N TYR A 64 -3.88 12.30 13.96
CA TYR A 64 -4.66 13.18 13.09
C TYR A 64 -5.41 12.39 12.02
N VAL A 65 -4.73 11.47 11.32
CA VAL A 65 -5.36 10.62 10.29
C VAL A 65 -6.39 9.69 10.90
N ARG A 66 -6.09 9.07 12.05
CA ARG A 66 -7.01 8.15 12.74
C ARG A 66 -8.33 8.84 13.10
N ILE A 67 -8.26 10.03 13.69
CA ILE A 67 -9.44 10.78 14.17
C ILE A 67 -10.21 11.38 12.98
N ASN A 68 -9.50 11.97 12.02
CA ASN A 68 -10.12 12.67 10.89
C ASN A 68 -10.43 11.78 9.69
N PHE A 69 -10.39 10.45 9.84
CA PHE A 69 -10.53 9.50 8.73
C PHE A 69 -11.79 9.75 7.87
N ASN A 70 -12.93 9.99 8.52
CA ASN A 70 -14.19 10.27 7.82
C ASN A 70 -14.17 11.62 7.07
N ASN A 71 -13.57 12.65 7.67
CA ASN A 71 -13.44 13.97 7.03
C ASN A 71 -12.49 13.91 5.83
N LEU A 72 -11.33 13.26 5.99
CA LEU A 72 -10.36 13.06 4.92
C LEU A 72 -10.96 12.26 3.74
N LYS A 73 -11.78 11.26 4.04
CA LYS A 73 -12.58 10.54 3.05
C LYS A 73 -13.50 11.49 2.26
N GLN A 74 -14.31 12.29 2.96
CA GLN A 74 -15.25 13.21 2.30
C GLN A 74 -14.51 14.20 1.40
N ILE A 75 -13.40 14.74 1.88
CA ILE A 75 -12.54 15.64 1.10
C ILE A 75 -12.02 14.94 -0.16
N ALA A 76 -11.51 13.71 -0.04
CA ALA A 76 -11.03 12.95 -1.20
C ALA A 76 -12.13 12.70 -2.23
N PHE A 77 -13.35 12.37 -1.78
CA PHE A 77 -14.50 12.16 -2.65
C PHE A 77 -14.89 13.42 -3.43
N ILE A 78 -14.89 14.58 -2.76
CA ILE A 78 -15.21 15.88 -3.39
C ILE A 78 -14.09 16.28 -4.36
N GLN A 79 -12.84 16.10 -3.97
CA GLN A 79 -11.72 16.66 -4.72
C GLN A 79 -11.45 15.91 -6.03
N ARG A 80 -11.84 14.62 -6.20
CA ARG A 80 -11.72 13.72 -7.39
C ARG A 80 -10.36 13.64 -8.12
N LYS A 81 -9.53 14.67 -8.07
CA LYS A 81 -8.13 14.78 -8.45
C LYS A 81 -7.41 15.45 -7.28
N PRO A 82 -6.27 14.91 -6.82
CA PRO A 82 -5.50 15.63 -5.82
C PRO A 82 -5.06 16.97 -6.43
N ILE A 83 -5.45 18.07 -5.79
CA ILE A 83 -4.94 19.43 -6.08
C ILE A 83 -3.41 19.50 -5.79
N ILE A 84 -2.85 18.44 -5.19
CA ILE A 84 -1.49 18.38 -4.69
C ILE A 84 -0.51 18.12 -5.84
N LEU A 85 0.31 19.12 -6.12
CA LEU A 85 1.54 19.00 -6.91
C LEU A 85 2.57 18.18 -6.12
N LEU A 86 2.45 16.85 -6.17
CA LEU A 86 3.52 15.96 -5.73
C LEU A 86 4.68 16.04 -6.73
N THR A 87 5.91 16.11 -6.23
CA THR A 87 7.10 15.95 -7.09
C THR A 87 7.12 14.56 -7.70
N TRP A 88 7.90 14.36 -8.76
CA TRP A 88 7.99 13.04 -9.40
C TRP A 88 8.48 11.97 -8.42
N GLU A 89 9.45 12.31 -7.59
CA GLU A 89 10.04 11.48 -6.53
C GLU A 89 9.01 11.08 -5.47
N GLN A 90 8.16 12.01 -5.06
CA GLN A 90 7.09 11.72 -4.11
C GLN A 90 6.06 10.79 -4.75
N LYS A 91 5.61 11.11 -5.97
CA LYS A 91 4.62 10.31 -6.72
C LYS A 91 5.07 8.87 -6.85
N ILE A 92 6.31 8.64 -7.27
CA ILE A 92 6.82 7.29 -7.51
C ILE A 92 6.82 6.45 -6.23
N ILE A 93 7.17 7.02 -5.07
CA ILE A 93 7.13 6.30 -3.78
C ILE A 93 5.70 5.93 -3.39
N PHE A 94 4.74 6.84 -3.55
CA PHE A 94 3.33 6.53 -3.30
C PHE A 94 2.83 5.38 -4.17
N TYR A 95 3.19 5.39 -5.47
CA TYR A 95 2.85 4.30 -6.38
C TYR A 95 3.50 2.97 -5.99
N ILE A 96 4.79 2.96 -5.66
CA ILE A 96 5.50 1.75 -5.22
C ILE A 96 4.84 1.17 -3.97
N ILE A 97 4.57 2.00 -2.96
CA ILE A 97 3.92 1.53 -1.73
C ILE A 97 2.51 1.01 -2.00
N ASN A 98 1.74 1.69 -2.84
CA ASN A 98 0.41 1.23 -3.22
C ASN A 98 0.44 -0.08 -4.02
N TYR A 99 1.44 -0.25 -4.88
CA TYR A 99 1.61 -1.46 -5.67
C TYR A 99 2.01 -2.65 -4.79
N VAL A 100 3.05 -2.49 -3.97
CA VAL A 100 3.60 -3.58 -3.14
C VAL A 100 2.70 -3.93 -1.95
N TYR A 101 2.14 -2.92 -1.28
CA TYR A 101 1.43 -3.10 -0.01
C TYR A 101 -0.06 -2.78 -0.09
N GLY A 102 -0.50 -2.09 -1.13
CA GLY A 102 -1.87 -1.60 -1.23
C GLY A 102 -2.92 -2.69 -1.38
N ALA A 103 -2.55 -3.90 -1.82
CA ALA A 103 -3.44 -5.06 -1.89
C ALA A 103 -3.61 -5.80 -0.56
N LEU A 104 -2.72 -5.59 0.41
CA LEU A 104 -2.72 -6.28 1.70
C LEU A 104 -3.80 -5.74 2.63
N ASN A 105 -4.45 -6.60 3.40
CA ASN A 105 -5.40 -6.17 4.43
C ASN A 105 -4.67 -5.60 5.66
N TYR A 106 -5.41 -4.98 6.58
CA TYR A 106 -4.80 -4.32 7.74
C TYR A 106 -4.08 -5.28 8.69
N LYS A 107 -4.50 -6.56 8.77
CA LYS A 107 -3.85 -7.57 9.62
C LYS A 107 -2.50 -7.96 9.03
N GLU A 108 -2.44 -8.19 7.72
CA GLU A 108 -1.20 -8.47 6.97
C GLU A 108 -0.20 -7.31 7.12
N LEU A 109 -0.65 -6.07 6.95
CA LEU A 109 0.18 -4.88 7.16
C LEU A 109 0.63 -4.72 8.62
N SER A 110 -0.22 -5.10 9.58
CA SER A 110 0.15 -5.07 11.00
C SER A 110 1.29 -6.05 11.27
N LYS A 111 1.21 -7.29 10.75
CA LYS A 111 2.30 -8.27 10.86
C LYS A 111 3.61 -7.72 10.33
N ILE A 112 3.61 -7.09 9.15
CA ILE A 112 4.80 -6.47 8.56
C ILE A 112 5.35 -5.36 9.46
N THR A 113 4.52 -4.39 9.82
CA THR A 113 4.96 -3.23 10.61
C THR A 113 5.39 -3.59 12.03
N HIS A 114 4.91 -4.70 12.60
CA HIS A 114 5.35 -5.22 13.89
C HIS A 114 6.79 -5.76 13.87
N LEU A 115 7.27 -6.19 12.70
CA LEU A 115 8.66 -6.65 12.53
C LEU A 115 9.66 -5.50 12.46
N HIS A 116 9.20 -4.28 12.17
CA HIS A 116 10.07 -3.11 12.04
C HIS A 116 10.72 -2.76 13.38
N ASN A 117 12.03 -2.48 13.36
CA ASN A 117 12.77 -2.17 14.59
C ASN A 117 12.17 -0.97 15.33
N LEU A 118 11.73 0.06 14.60
CA LEU A 118 11.04 1.24 15.15
C LEU A 118 9.82 0.85 15.99
N TYR A 119 9.02 -0.12 15.54
CA TYR A 119 7.85 -0.56 16.30
C TYR A 119 8.25 -1.41 17.51
N ARG A 120 9.24 -2.29 17.36
CA ARG A 120 9.66 -3.21 18.43
C ARG A 120 10.22 -2.49 19.65
N ILE A 121 11.06 -1.48 19.44
CA ILE A 121 11.78 -0.78 20.53
C ILE A 121 10.98 0.35 21.19
N THR A 122 9.97 0.90 20.51
CA THR A 122 9.15 2.00 21.04
C THR A 122 8.13 1.48 22.06
N LYS A 123 7.79 2.22 23.13
CA LYS A 123 6.71 1.79 24.04
C LYS A 123 5.34 2.15 23.47
N PHE A 124 4.29 1.53 24.00
CA PHE A 124 2.92 1.80 23.56
C PHE A 124 2.57 3.30 23.73
N ASN A 125 1.85 3.88 22.78
CA ASN A 125 1.50 5.31 22.67
C ASN A 125 2.68 6.29 22.53
N GLU A 126 3.93 5.84 22.52
CA GLU A 126 5.06 6.71 22.24
C GLU A 126 5.27 6.91 20.74
N THR A 127 5.87 8.05 20.39
CA THR A 127 6.25 8.41 19.02
C THR A 127 7.40 7.53 18.52
N LEU A 128 7.24 6.97 17.33
CA LEU A 128 8.29 6.27 16.61
C LEU A 128 9.31 7.30 16.10
N ASN A 129 10.52 7.27 16.64
CA ASN A 129 11.61 8.09 16.15
C ASN A 129 12.18 7.52 14.84
N ILE A 130 11.76 8.06 13.70
CA ILE A 130 12.17 7.59 12.37
C ILE A 130 13.70 7.62 12.16
N LYS A 131 14.43 8.49 12.87
CA LYS A 131 15.90 8.55 12.79
C LYS A 131 16.56 7.26 13.28
N ASN A 132 15.86 6.47 14.09
CA ASN A 132 16.32 5.17 14.59
C ASN A 132 16.01 4.03 13.61
N ILE A 133 15.65 4.30 12.36
CA ILE A 133 15.39 3.26 11.35
C ILE A 133 16.64 2.39 11.17
N SER A 134 16.46 1.06 11.20
CA SER A 134 17.58 0.13 11.03
C SER A 134 18.10 0.10 9.59
N ASN A 135 19.39 -0.20 9.42
CA ASN A 135 20.01 -0.39 8.11
C ASN A 135 19.29 -1.46 7.27
N HIS A 136 18.78 -2.52 7.89
CA HIS A 136 17.99 -3.54 7.19
C HIS A 136 16.73 -2.95 6.54
N LEU A 137 15.97 -2.10 7.24
CA LEU A 137 14.80 -1.43 6.66
C LEU A 137 15.20 -0.41 5.58
N ILE A 138 16.30 0.32 5.77
CA ILE A 138 16.83 1.22 4.76
C ILE A 138 17.16 0.44 3.47
N LEU A 139 17.87 -0.68 3.59
CA LEU A 139 18.23 -1.53 2.45
C LEU A 139 17.00 -2.10 1.75
N HIS A 140 16.04 -2.60 2.52
CA HIS A 140 14.76 -3.12 1.99
C HIS A 140 14.02 -2.06 1.14
N PHE A 141 13.83 -0.85 1.66
CA PHE A 141 13.14 0.20 0.92
C PHE A 141 13.95 0.71 -0.29
N ASN A 142 15.28 0.76 -0.18
CA ASN A 142 16.14 1.08 -1.32
C ASN A 142 16.05 0.03 -2.44
N GLN A 143 15.97 -1.26 -2.09
CA GLN A 143 15.78 -2.34 -3.07
C GLN A 143 14.43 -2.24 -3.76
N LEU A 144 13.34 -2.03 -3.00
CA LEU A 144 12.01 -1.79 -3.59
C LEU A 144 12.02 -0.58 -4.52
N PHE A 145 12.66 0.52 -4.12
CA PHE A 145 12.78 1.70 -4.97
C PHE A 145 13.49 1.39 -6.28
N LYS A 146 14.67 0.77 -6.20
CA LYS A 146 15.47 0.42 -7.39
C LYS A 146 14.71 -0.50 -8.34
N LEU A 147 13.98 -1.47 -7.81
CA LEU A 147 13.21 -2.44 -8.60
C LEU A 147 12.05 -1.80 -9.34
N TYR A 148 11.35 -0.85 -8.70
CA TYR A 148 10.05 -0.38 -9.19
C TYR A 148 10.02 1.08 -9.67
N LYS A 149 11.09 1.87 -9.52
CA LYS A 149 11.12 3.30 -9.88
C LYS A 149 10.79 3.60 -11.36
N ASN A 150 10.98 2.63 -12.25
CA ASN A 150 10.73 2.76 -13.69
C ASN A 150 9.49 1.99 -14.15
N MET A 151 8.69 1.49 -13.20
CA MET A 151 7.49 0.70 -13.51
C MET A 151 6.35 1.61 -14.00
N ASP A 152 5.56 1.11 -14.95
CA ASP A 152 4.38 1.80 -15.45
C ASP A 152 3.15 1.55 -14.55
N PHE A 153 3.09 2.33 -13.46
CA PHE A 153 1.98 2.25 -12.50
C PHE A 153 0.63 2.73 -13.05
N LEU A 154 0.60 3.36 -14.23
CA LEU A 154 -0.68 3.74 -14.86
C LEU A 154 -1.43 2.52 -15.36
N HIS A 155 -0.70 1.48 -15.78
CA HIS A 155 -1.27 0.29 -16.40
C HIS A 155 -1.11 -0.97 -15.55
N GLU A 156 -0.18 -0.97 -14.61
CA GLU A 156 -0.01 -2.05 -13.65
C GLU A 156 -1.07 -1.96 -12.53
N LYS A 157 -1.98 -2.93 -12.53
CA LYS A 157 -3.12 -3.04 -11.60
C LYS A 157 -3.04 -4.32 -10.79
N TYR A 158 -3.88 -4.39 -9.77
CA TYR A 158 -4.13 -5.63 -9.04
C TYR A 158 -5.61 -5.80 -8.73
N ILE A 159 -6.05 -7.05 -8.61
CA ILE A 159 -7.28 -7.42 -7.93
C ILE A 159 -6.97 -8.35 -6.76
N ARG A 160 -7.78 -8.24 -5.70
CA ARG A 160 -7.77 -9.22 -4.61
C ARG A 160 -9.09 -9.97 -4.62
N PHE A 161 -9.01 -11.29 -4.51
CA PHE A 161 -10.13 -12.17 -4.24
C PHE A 161 -9.65 -13.26 -3.28
N ASP A 162 -10.43 -13.50 -2.23
CA ASP A 162 -10.08 -14.44 -1.16
C ASP A 162 -8.67 -14.15 -0.58
N ASN A 163 -7.79 -15.15 -0.60
CA ASN A 163 -6.38 -15.10 -0.23
C ASN A 163 -5.44 -14.92 -1.43
N VAL A 164 -5.93 -14.45 -2.58
CA VAL A 164 -5.14 -14.26 -3.80
C VAL A 164 -5.04 -12.79 -4.15
N ILE A 165 -3.82 -12.34 -4.46
CA ILE A 165 -3.56 -11.05 -5.10
C ILE A 165 -3.07 -11.32 -6.51
N LEU A 166 -3.81 -10.85 -7.49
CA LEU A 166 -3.47 -10.98 -8.90
C LEU A 166 -3.03 -9.63 -9.45
N TYR A 167 -1.79 -9.53 -9.89
CA TYR A 167 -1.23 -8.40 -10.61
C TYR A 167 -1.36 -8.60 -12.12
N TYR A 168 -1.68 -7.53 -12.84
CA TYR A 168 -1.85 -7.56 -14.29
C TYR A 168 -1.63 -6.17 -14.91
N ASN A 169 -1.33 -6.15 -16.21
CA ASN A 169 -1.28 -4.92 -17.00
C ASN A 169 -2.60 -4.73 -17.76
N ASP A 170 -3.28 -3.60 -17.54
CA ASP A 170 -4.62 -3.34 -18.11
C ASP A 170 -4.62 -2.94 -19.59
N GLN A 171 -3.46 -2.72 -20.21
CA GLN A 171 -3.34 -2.61 -21.67
C GLN A 171 -3.35 -3.99 -22.34
N ASN A 172 -2.90 -5.02 -21.62
CA ASN A 172 -2.76 -6.37 -22.16
C ASN A 172 -3.99 -7.24 -21.93
N LEU A 173 -4.82 -6.91 -20.94
CA LEU A 173 -5.95 -7.73 -20.50
C LEU A 173 -7.24 -6.93 -20.42
N SER A 174 -8.27 -7.42 -21.10
CA SER A 174 -9.63 -6.90 -20.99
C SER A 174 -10.27 -7.26 -19.65
N LYS A 175 -11.31 -6.51 -19.26
CA LYS A 175 -12.11 -6.79 -18.05
C LYS A 175 -12.73 -8.20 -18.06
N GLN A 176 -13.12 -8.69 -19.23
CA GLN A 176 -13.70 -10.02 -19.40
C GLN A 176 -12.66 -11.11 -19.14
N GLU A 177 -11.45 -10.95 -19.67
CA GLU A 177 -10.33 -11.88 -19.43
C GLU A 177 -9.96 -11.92 -17.95
N ILE A 178 -9.88 -10.76 -17.28
CA ILE A 178 -9.60 -10.68 -15.84
C ILE A 178 -10.70 -11.42 -15.03
N THR A 179 -11.95 -11.27 -15.44
CA THR A 179 -13.08 -11.97 -14.80
C THR A 179 -12.99 -13.48 -15.01
N TYR A 180 -12.67 -13.90 -16.23
CA TYR A 180 -12.46 -15.31 -16.59
C TYR A 180 -11.32 -15.92 -15.78
N ILE A 181 -10.16 -15.24 -15.71
CA ILE A 181 -9.00 -15.63 -14.89
C ILE A 181 -9.45 -15.84 -13.44
N LYS A 182 -10.10 -14.85 -12.83
CA LYS A 182 -10.59 -14.97 -11.45
C LYS A 182 -11.47 -16.20 -11.25
N LEU A 183 -12.46 -16.41 -12.11
CA LEU A 183 -13.39 -17.54 -12.00
C LEU A 183 -12.68 -18.87 -12.20
N LYS A 184 -11.81 -18.97 -13.21
CA LYS A 184 -11.01 -20.16 -13.47
C LYS A 184 -10.16 -20.53 -12.26
N TYR A 185 -9.46 -19.55 -11.67
CA TYR A 185 -8.66 -19.80 -10.47
C TYR A 185 -9.50 -20.34 -9.32
N GLN A 186 -10.65 -19.73 -9.05
CA GLN A 186 -11.56 -20.15 -7.98
C GLN A 186 -12.15 -21.54 -8.23
N LEU A 187 -12.39 -21.93 -9.49
CA LEU A 187 -12.84 -23.27 -9.87
C LEU A 187 -11.74 -24.32 -9.68
N ASP A 188 -10.55 -24.04 -10.20
CA ASP A 188 -9.41 -24.97 -10.19
C ASP A 188 -8.93 -25.27 -8.75
N HIS A 189 -9.20 -24.36 -7.81
CA HIS A 189 -8.73 -24.44 -6.42
C HIS A 189 -9.89 -24.43 -5.41
N LYS A 190 -11.11 -24.79 -5.83
CA LYS A 190 -12.32 -24.75 -4.99
C LYS A 190 -12.20 -25.59 -3.70
N TYR A 191 -11.34 -26.61 -3.70
CA TYR A 191 -11.13 -27.53 -2.58
C TYR A 191 -9.78 -27.34 -1.88
N ASP A 192 -9.00 -26.33 -2.25
CA ASP A 192 -7.78 -25.99 -1.53
C ASP A 192 -8.14 -25.35 -0.18
N GLU A 193 -7.56 -25.83 0.91
CA GLU A 193 -7.51 -25.07 2.16
C GLU A 193 -6.61 -23.84 1.97
N PHE A 194 -7.24 -22.71 1.68
CA PHE A 194 -6.59 -21.44 1.40
C PHE A 194 -6.04 -20.76 2.68
N GLU A 195 -5.03 -21.35 3.31
CA GLU A 195 -4.45 -20.78 4.54
C GLU A 195 -3.41 -19.68 4.29
N LYS A 196 -2.73 -19.69 3.14
CA LYS A 196 -1.62 -18.76 2.83
C LYS A 196 -1.97 -17.80 1.71
N LEU A 197 -1.58 -16.54 1.85
CA LEU A 197 -1.71 -15.52 0.80
C LEU A 197 -0.90 -15.96 -0.43
N LYS A 198 -1.56 -16.09 -1.59
CA LYS A 198 -0.94 -16.36 -2.88
C LYS A 198 -0.85 -15.05 -3.67
N ILE A 199 0.32 -14.77 -4.25
CA ILE A 199 0.55 -13.60 -5.10
C ILE A 199 0.85 -14.13 -6.50
N LEU A 200 0.10 -13.67 -7.49
CA LEU A 200 0.19 -14.10 -8.88
C LEU A 200 0.40 -12.87 -9.75
N LYS A 201 1.21 -13.00 -10.80
CA LYS A 201 1.30 -12.03 -11.89
C LYS A 201 0.85 -12.69 -13.18
N VAL A 202 -0.06 -12.03 -13.90
CA VAL A 202 -0.55 -12.51 -15.20
C VAL A 202 -0.13 -11.57 -16.30
N HIS A 203 0.28 -12.15 -17.42
CA HIS A 203 0.68 -11.48 -18.63
C HIS A 203 0.26 -12.29 -19.86
N LYS A 204 0.19 -11.64 -21.01
CA LYS A 204 -0.06 -12.31 -22.29
C LYS A 204 1.26 -12.63 -22.99
N VAL A 205 1.38 -13.85 -23.49
CA VAL A 205 2.46 -14.28 -24.39
C VAL A 205 1.80 -14.95 -25.58
N ASN A 206 2.03 -14.46 -26.80
CA ASN A 206 1.44 -15.02 -28.04
C ASN A 206 -0.10 -15.21 -27.98
N ASN A 207 -0.82 -14.23 -27.43
CA ASN A 207 -2.27 -14.28 -27.15
C ASN A 207 -2.73 -15.32 -26.11
N GLU A 208 -1.83 -16.04 -25.47
CA GLU A 208 -2.14 -16.93 -24.36
C GLU A 208 -1.93 -16.23 -23.01
N ILE A 209 -2.78 -16.57 -22.04
CA ILE A 209 -2.73 -16.02 -20.69
C ILE A 209 -1.80 -16.90 -19.83
N VAL A 210 -0.68 -16.32 -19.42
CA VAL A 210 0.35 -16.99 -18.59
C VAL A 210 0.35 -16.41 -17.17
N TRP A 211 0.50 -17.29 -16.18
CA TRP A 211 0.44 -16.97 -14.75
C TRP A 211 1.76 -17.39 -14.11
N THR A 212 2.39 -16.47 -13.40
CA THR A 212 3.68 -16.65 -12.69
C THR A 212 3.59 -16.19 -11.25
#